data_AF-A0A967N6B0-F1
#
_entry.id   AF-A0A967N6B0-F1
#
_cell.length_a   1.000
_cell.length_b   1.000
_cell.length_c   1.000
_cell.angle_alpha   90.00
_cell.angle_beta   90.00
_cell.angle_gamma   90.00
#
_symmetry.space_group_name_H-M   'P 1'
#
loop_
_entity.id
_entity.type
_entity.pdbx_description
1 polymer ?
#
loop_
_entity_poly.entity_id
_entity_poly.type
_entity_poly.pdbx_seq_one_letter_code
_entity_poly.pdbx_strand_id
1 'polypeptide(L)' 'VFLRDPARPELLRLACAQNWPQDSARFLSELRIREGRGPTGRAVGRVRPVEVQDVFADPALREWWEPARELGFVSMTSHP' A
#
# COMPACT_ATOMS: atom_id res chain seq x y z
N VAL A 1 6.25 0.73 -5.83
CA VAL A 1 6.82 -0.64 -5.73
C VAL A 1 7.26 -0.89 -4.30
N PHE A 2 6.82 -2.01 -3.73
CA PHE A 2 7.21 -2.44 -2.39
C PHE A 2 8.08 -3.70 -2.48
N LEU A 3 9.09 -3.81 -1.61
CA LEU A 3 9.94 -4.99 -1.47
C LEU A 3 9.83 -5.53 -0.04
N ARG A 4 10.05 -6.83 0.15
CA ARG A 4 10.17 -7.40 1.50
C ARG A 4 11.32 -6.71 2.24
N ASP A 5 11.07 -6.36 3.50
CA ASP A 5 12.08 -5.78 4.36
C ASP A 5 13.08 -6.88 4.76
N PRO A 6 14.38 -6.74 4.46
CA PRO A 6 15.38 -7.77 4.77
C PRO A 6 15.55 -7.99 6.28
N ALA A 7 15.27 -6.98 7.11
CA ALA A 7 15.34 -7.10 8.57
C ALA A 7 14.04 -7.67 9.18
N ARG A 8 12.91 -7.56 8.46
CA ARG A 8 11.58 -7.99 8.89
C ARG A 8 10.80 -8.57 7.70
N PRO A 9 11.04 -9.84 7.32
CA PRO A 9 10.50 -10.43 6.08
C PRO A 9 8.97 -10.43 5.98
N GLU A 10 8.27 -10.31 7.10
CA GLU A 10 6.81 -10.18 7.18
C GLU A 10 6.27 -8.80 6.80
N LEU A 11 7.15 -7.82 6.62
CA LEU A 11 6.84 -6.45 6.25
C LEU A 11 7.34 -6.14 4.83
N LEU A 12 6.58 -5.29 4.14
CA LEU A 12 6.92 -4.69 2.87
C LEU A 12 7.29 -3.23 3.11
N ARG A 13 8.42 -2.80 2.56
CA ARG A 13 8.89 -1.41 2.58
C ARG A 13 8.79 -0.81 1.18
N LEU A 14 8.52 0.49 1.11
CA LEU A 14 8.55 1.22 -0.15
C LEU A 14 9.98 1.17 -0.72
N ALA A 15 10.10 0.75 -1.98
CA ALA A 15 11.38 0.70 -2.69
C ALA A 15 11.47 1.77 -3.79
N CYS A 16 10.34 2.07 -4.42
CA CYS A 16 10.24 3.08 -5.47
C CYS A 16 8.83 3.65 -5.51
N ALA A 17 8.73 4.95 -5.76
CA ALA A 17 7.51 5.69 -6.02
C ALA A 17 7.69 6.49 -7.32
N GLN A 18 6.67 6.49 -8.17
CA GLN A 18 6.66 7.27 -9.41
C GLN A 18 5.51 8.27 -9.35
N ASN A 19 5.79 9.54 -9.64
CA ASN A 19 4.81 10.65 -9.69
C ASN A 19 4.07 10.88 -8.37
N TRP A 20 4.71 10.63 -7.23
CA TRP A 20 4.12 10.91 -5.92
C TRP A 20 4.42 12.35 -5.49
N PRO A 21 3.48 13.05 -4.81
CA PRO A 21 3.72 14.36 -4.23
C PRO A 21 4.94 14.32 -3.30
N GLN A 22 5.83 15.30 -3.39
CA GLN A 22 7.03 15.34 -2.56
C GLN A 22 6.70 15.46 -1.08
N ASP A 23 5.62 16.15 -0.75
CA ASP A 23 5.17 16.33 0.63
C ASP A 23 4.80 14.99 1.30
N SER A 24 4.32 14.03 0.51
CA SER A 24 3.98 12.69 1.00
C SER A 24 5.19 11.73 1.03
N ALA A 25 6.33 12.11 0.43
CA ALA A 25 7.49 11.21 0.29
C ALA A 25 8.02 10.72 1.64
N ARG A 26 8.02 11.59 2.66
CA ARG A 26 8.45 11.22 4.02
C ARG A 26 7.53 10.17 4.64
N PHE A 27 6.24 10.46 4.70
CA PHE A 27 5.22 9.55 5.23
C PHE A 27 5.30 8.16 4.55
N LEU A 28 5.47 8.16 3.24
CA LEU A 28 5.49 6.95 2.44
C LEU A 28 6.78 6.13 2.60
N SER A 29 7.91 6.78 2.90
CA SER A 29 9.16 6.09 3.24
C SER A 29 9.08 5.33 4.57
N GLU A 30 8.25 5.84 5.49
CA GLU A 30 7.99 5.26 6.81
C GLU A 30 6.94 4.14 6.76
N LEU A 31 6.12 4.09 5.70
CA LEU A 31 5.07 3.08 5.52
C LEU A 31 5.65 1.66 5.56
N ARG A 32 5.06 0.81 6.41
CA ARG A 32 5.36 -0.62 6.49
C ARG A 32 4.07 -1.41 6.36
N ILE A 33 3.95 -2.17 5.29
CA ILE A 33 2.75 -2.97 4.99
C ILE A 33 3.02 -4.40 5.40
N ARG A 34 2.16 -4.97 6.24
CA ARG A 34 2.27 -6.38 6.60
C ARG A 34 1.74 -7.27 5.49
N GLU A 35 2.41 -8.38 5.19
CA GLU A 35 1.88 -9.39 4.26
C GLU A 35 0.49 -9.86 4.72
N GLY A 36 -0.44 -9.99 3.78
CA GLY A 36 -1.86 -10.32 4.04
C GLY A 36 -2.74 -9.17 4.55
N ARG A 37 -2.20 -8.00 4.89
CA ARG A 37 -2.95 -6.80 5.33
C ARG A 37 -3.01 -5.73 4.23
N GLY A 38 -4.15 -5.04 4.14
CA GLY A 38 -4.42 -4.09 3.08
C GLY A 38 -4.40 -4.70 1.66
N PRO A 39 -4.60 -3.89 0.61
CA PRO A 39 -4.65 -4.39 -0.77
C PRO A 39 -3.29 -4.92 -1.22
N THR A 40 -2.22 -4.18 -0.92
CA THR A 40 -0.84 -4.57 -1.27
C THR A 40 -0.39 -5.85 -0.54
N GLY A 41 -0.56 -5.93 0.77
CA GLY A 41 -0.18 -7.12 1.52
C GLY A 41 -1.03 -8.34 1.12
N ARG A 42 -2.32 -8.16 0.85
CA ARG A 42 -3.18 -9.23 0.32
C ARG A 42 -2.74 -9.71 -1.06
N ALA A 43 -2.31 -8.82 -1.94
CA ALA A 43 -1.85 -9.20 -3.28
C ALA A 43 -0.61 -10.10 -3.19
N VAL A 44 0.38 -9.69 -2.39
CA VAL A 44 1.60 -10.48 -2.13
C VAL A 44 1.26 -11.82 -1.49
N GLY A 45 0.47 -11.82 -0.40
CA GLY A 45 0.15 -13.06 0.33
C GLY A 45 -0.72 -14.05 -0.45
N ARG A 46 -1.51 -13.58 -1.43
CA ARG A 46 -2.32 -14.45 -2.31
C ARG A 46 -1.63 -14.83 -3.61
N VAL A 47 -0.50 -14.18 -3.93
CA VAL A 47 0.18 -14.25 -5.24
C VAL A 47 -0.81 -13.99 -6.39
N ARG A 48 -1.71 -13.02 -6.19
CA ARG A 48 -2.76 -12.64 -7.14
C ARG A 48 -3.04 -11.14 -7.06
N PRO A 49 -3.43 -10.50 -8.17
CA PRO A 49 -3.87 -9.11 -8.13
C PRO A 49 -5.04 -8.91 -7.17
N VAL A 50 -5.06 -7.75 -6.50
CA VAL A 50 -6.18 -7.27 -5.69
C VAL A 50 -6.61 -5.94 -6.26
N GLU A 51 -7.89 -5.84 -6.59
CA GLU A 51 -8.53 -4.61 -7.06
C GLU A 51 -9.48 -4.09 -5.98
N VAL A 52 -9.38 -2.79 -5.71
CA VAL A 52 -10.27 -2.07 -4.80
C VAL A 52 -10.86 -0.90 -5.58
N GLN A 53 -12.18 -0.92 -5.77
CA GLN A 53 -12.89 0.12 -6.50
C GLN A 53 -13.06 1.40 -5.66
N ASP A 54 -13.26 1.25 -4.36
CA ASP A 54 -13.37 2.36 -3.42
C ASP A 54 -12.73 1.98 -2.08
N VAL A 55 -11.61 2.60 -1.77
CA VAL A 55 -10.88 2.39 -0.51
C VAL A 55 -11.64 2.90 0.71
N PHE A 56 -12.53 3.89 0.55
CA PHE A 56 -13.32 4.46 1.63
C PHE A 56 -14.57 3.64 1.93
N ALA A 57 -15.01 2.79 1.00
CA ALA A 57 -16.18 1.92 1.17
C ALA A 57 -15.92 0.70 2.09
N ASP A 58 -14.66 0.27 2.27
CA ASP A 58 -14.30 -0.87 3.12
C ASP A 58 -13.61 -0.39 4.42
N PRO A 59 -14.26 -0.51 5.59
CA PRO A 59 -13.66 -0.17 6.89
C PRO A 59 -12.40 -0.98 7.21
N ALA A 60 -12.21 -2.16 6.63
CA ALA A 60 -10.99 -2.95 6.79
C ALA A 60 -9.77 -2.30 6.11
N LEU A 61 -10.00 -1.32 5.23
CA LEU A 61 -8.96 -0.55 4.53
C LEU A 61 -8.70 0.81 5.17
N ARG A 62 -9.12 1.03 6.42
CA ARG A 62 -8.94 2.32 7.10
C ARG A 62 -7.50 2.82 7.14
N GLU A 63 -6.52 1.91 7.17
CA GLU A 63 -5.09 2.23 7.08
C GLU A 63 -4.69 2.90 5.75
N TRP A 64 -5.51 2.72 4.70
CA TRP A 64 -5.31 3.30 3.38
C TRP A 64 -6.06 4.61 3.16
N TRP A 65 -6.93 5.03 4.07
CA TRP A 65 -7.73 6.24 3.89
C TRP A 65 -6.91 7.52 3.90
N GLU A 66 -5.94 7.61 4.81
CA GLU A 66 -5.02 8.75 4.87
C GLU A 66 -4.13 8.79 3.62
N PRO A 67 -3.42 7.71 3.22
CA PRO A 67 -2.73 7.67 1.93
C PRO A 67 -3.61 8.04 0.75
N ALA A 68 -4.85 7.55 0.70
CA ALA A 68 -5.80 7.83 -0.38
C ALA A 68 -6.19 9.30 -0.48
N ARG A 69 -6.38 9.97 0.66
CA ARG A 69 -6.67 11.41 0.72
C ARG A 69 -5.47 12.24 0.32
N GLU A 70 -4.31 11.94 0.91
CA GLU A 70 -3.06 12.68 0.63
C GLU A 70 -2.63 12.54 -0.83
N LEU A 71 -2.83 11.37 -1.43
CA LEU A 71 -2.43 11.08 -2.80
C LEU A 71 -3.54 11.30 -3.83
N GLY A 72 -4.76 11.65 -3.41
CA GLY A 72 -5.88 11.96 -4.29
C GLY A 72 -6.39 10.77 -5.11
N PHE A 73 -6.42 9.56 -4.55
CA PHE A 73 -7.00 8.38 -5.21
C PHE A 73 -8.19 7.80 -4.43
N VAL A 74 -9.08 7.11 -5.15
CA VAL A 74 -10.23 6.39 -4.59
C VAL A 74 -10.17 4.89 -4.86
N SER A 75 -9.61 4.51 -6.01
CA SER A 75 -9.44 3.13 -6.43
C SER A 75 -7.96 2.77 -6.49
N MET A 76 -7.67 1.48 -6.34
CA MET A 76 -6.30 0.97 -6.53
C MET A 76 -6.27 -0.48 -6.96
N THR A 77 -5.24 -0.81 -7.73
CA THR A 77 -4.85 -2.18 -8.04
C THR A 77 -3.49 -2.47 -7.43
N SER A 78 -3.37 -3.63 -6.79
CA SER A 78 -2.13 -4.13 -6.22
C SER A 78 -1.78 -5.45 -6.90
N HIS A 79 -0.57 -5.55 -7.41
CA HIS A 79 -0.04 -6.74 -8.07
C HIS A 79 1.11 -7.31 -7.22
N PRO A 80 1.22 -8.65 -7.09
CA PRO A 80 2.33 -9.29 -6.38
C PRO A 80 3.68 -9.11 -7.07
#